data_AF-A0A7Z7VYD9-F1
#
_entry.id   AF-A0A7Z7VYD9-F1
#
_cell.length_a   1.000
_cell.length_b   1.000
_cell.length_c   1.000
_cell.angle_alpha   90.00
_cell.angle_beta   90.00
_cell.angle_gamma   90.00
#
_symmetry.space_group_name_H-M   'P 1'
#
loop_
_entity.id
_entity.type
_entity.pdbx_description
1 polymer ?
#
loop_
_entity_poly.entity_id
_entity_poly.type
_entity_poly.pdbx_seq_one_letter_code
_entity_poly.pdbx_strand_id
1 'polypeptide(L)' 'MEKAYRIKKNADFQSIYRKGKSVANRQFVVYMYEQQQATHFRLGISVSKKIG' A
#
# COMPACT_ATOMS: atom_id res chain seq x y z
N MET A 1 14.41 -6.32 -1.42
CA MET A 1 13.06 -6.50 -1.99
C MET A 1 13.16 -6.25 -3.49
N GLU A 2 12.66 -7.17 -4.30
CA GLU A 2 12.73 -7.05 -5.76
C GLU A 2 11.88 -5.88 -6.26
N LYS A 3 12.31 -5.22 -7.35
CA LYS A 3 11.63 -4.03 -7.88
C LYS A 3 10.19 -4.30 -8.31
N ALA A 4 9.90 -5.52 -8.78
CA ALA A 4 8.56 -5.92 -9.23
C ALA A 4 7.51 -5.80 -8.11
N TYR A 5 7.85 -6.19 -6.88
CA TYR A 5 6.92 -6.22 -5.76
C TYR A 5 6.71 -4.86 -5.08
N ARG A 6 7.34 -3.76 -5.55
CA ARG A 6 7.24 -2.45 -4.87
C ARG A 6 6.26 -1.52 -5.57
N ILE A 7 5.43 -0.85 -4.78
CA ILE A 7 4.61 0.28 -5.24
C ILE A 7 5.45 1.57 -5.16
N LYS A 8 5.61 2.26 -6.29
CA LYS A 8 6.36 3.53 -6.38
C LYS A 8 5.51 4.72 -6.82
N LYS A 9 4.50 4.50 -7.67
CA LYS A 9 3.70 5.59 -8.23
C LYS A 9 2.71 6.12 -7.19
N ASN A 10 2.66 7.44 -7.02
CA ASN A 10 1.73 8.07 -6.09
C ASN A 10 0.26 7.82 -6.46
N ALA A 11 -0.05 7.71 -7.77
CA ALA A 11 -1.39 7.38 -8.25
C ALA A 11 -1.88 6.00 -7.75
N ASP A 12 -0.98 5.03 -7.63
CA ASP A 12 -1.30 3.68 -7.12
C ASP A 12 -1.65 3.76 -5.63
N PHE A 13 -0.85 4.52 -4.85
CA PHE A 13 -1.16 4.79 -3.44
C PHE A 13 -2.52 5.47 -3.27
N GLN A 14 -2.81 6.51 -4.07
CA GLN A 14 -4.11 7.19 -3.99
C GLN A 14 -5.28 6.25 -4.33
N SER A 15 -5.10 5.38 -5.32
CA SER A 15 -6.13 4.39 -5.70
C SER A 15 -6.40 3.41 -4.55
N ILE A 16 -5.34 2.93 -3.90
CA ILE A 16 -5.43 2.04 -2.73
C ILE A 16 -6.13 2.74 -1.55
N TYR A 17 -5.80 4.01 -1.28
CA TYR A 17 -6.45 4.74 -0.18
C TYR A 17 -7.92 5.03 -0.43
N ARG A 18 -8.33 5.20 -1.69
CA ARG A 18 -9.73 5.53 -2.05
C ARG A 18 -10.62 4.30 -2.19
N LYS A 19 -10.11 3.21 -2.75
CA LYS A 19 -10.91 2.04 -3.14
C LYS A 19 -10.55 0.78 -2.36
N GLY A 20 -9.42 0.77 -1.65
CA GLY A 20 -8.97 -0.36 -0.87
C GLY A 20 -9.69 -0.46 0.47
N LYS A 21 -9.66 -1.67 1.04
CA LYS A 21 -10.08 -1.92 2.42
C LYS A 21 -8.91 -1.63 3.36
N SER A 22 -9.19 -1.08 4.54
CA SER A 22 -8.17 -0.83 5.55
C SER A 22 -8.48 -1.58 6.84
N VAL A 23 -7.41 -2.00 7.50
CA VAL A 23 -7.45 -2.52 8.87
C VAL A 23 -6.35 -1.84 9.67
N ALA A 24 -6.60 -1.56 10.94
CA ALA A 24 -5.68 -0.84 11.79
C ALA A 24 -5.49 -1.56 13.13
N ASN A 25 -4.26 -1.55 13.62
CA ASN A 25 -3.93 -1.86 15.00
C ASN A 25 -3.14 -0.69 15.63
N ARG A 26 -2.63 -0.89 16.84
CA ARG A 26 -1.98 0.18 17.61
C ARG A 26 -0.69 0.71 16.97
N GLN A 27 -0.04 -0.06 16.09
CA GLN A 27 1.25 0.27 15.50
C GLN A 27 1.19 0.51 13.99
N PHE A 28 0.20 -0.08 13.30
CA PHE A 28 0.16 -0.11 11.84
C PHE A 28 -1.26 0.05 11.32
N VAL A 29 -1.34 0.65 10.13
CA VAL A 29 -2.53 0.64 9.28
C VAL A 29 -2.14 -0.07 7.99
N VAL A 30 -2.89 -1.12 7.64
CA VAL A 30 -2.67 -1.89 6.42
C VAL A 30 -3.82 -1.61 5.46
N TYR A 31 -3.46 -1.23 4.23
CA TYR A 31 -4.41 -1.09 3.13
C TYR A 31 -4.27 -2.28 2.18
N MET A 32 -5.39 -2.83 1.78
CA MET A 32 -5.49 -3.94 0.83
C MET A 32 -6.39 -3.53 -0.33
N TYR A 33 -5.90 -3.71 -1.55
CA TYR A 33 -6.66 -3.45 -2.77
C TYR A 33 -6.48 -4.63 -3.71
N GLU A 34 -7.58 -5.28 -4.03
CA GLU A 34 -7.58 -6.45 -4.89
C GLU A 34 -7.60 -6.01 -6.35
N GLN A 35 -6.54 -6.34 -7.08
CA GLN A 35 -6.42 -6.03 -8.49
C GLN A 35 -6.57 -7.34 -9.29
N GLN A 36 -7.70 -7.48 -9.98
CA GLN A 36 -8.09 -8.70 -10.70
C GLN A 36 -7.06 -9.20 -11.73
N GLN A 37 -6.19 -8.32 -12.23
CA GLN A 37 -5.15 -8.62 -13.23
C GLN A 37 -3.72 -8.60 -12.67
N ALA A 38 -3.54 -8.56 -11.35
CA ALA A 38 -2.20 -8.58 -10.77
C ALA A 38 -1.64 -10.01 -10.77
N THR A 39 -0.50 -10.20 -11.43
CA THR A 39 0.23 -11.49 -11.46
C THR A 39 0.96 -11.80 -10.15
N HIS A 40 1.26 -10.77 -9.35
CA HIS A 40 1.92 -10.89 -8.05
C HIS A 40 1.48 -9.76 -7.12
N PHE A 41 1.68 -9.94 -5.81
CA PHE A 41 1.40 -8.90 -4.83
C PHE A 41 2.36 -7.71 -4.97
N ARG A 42 1.94 -6.53 -4.53
CA ARG A 42 2.82 -5.35 -4.46
C ARG A 42 2.68 -4.70 -3.09
N LEU A 43 3.80 -4.27 -2.53
CA LEU A 43 3.89 -3.63 -1.23
C LEU A 43 4.34 -2.18 -1.39
N GLY A 44 3.60 -1.28 -0.74
CA GLY A 44 3.97 0.12 -0.53
C GLY A 44 4.09 0.39 0.96
N ILE A 45 5.14 1.10 1.37
CA ILE A 45 5.33 1.52 2.76
C ILE A 45 5.20 3.03 2.81
N SER A 46 4.33 3.51 3.70
CA SER A 46 4.20 4.92 4.02
C SER A 46 4.51 5.10 5.50
N VAL A 47 5.35 6.09 5.83
CA VAL A 47 5.73 6.42 7.19
C VAL A 47 5.43 7.90 7.41
N SER A 48 4.77 8.20 8.52
CA SER A 48 4.49 9.58 8.89
C SER A 48 5.79 10.32 9.21
N LYS A 49 5.91 11.56 8.74
CA LYS A 49 7.02 12.44 9.13
C LYS A 49 7.06 12.74 10.63
N LYS A 50 5.97 12.49 11.36
CA LYS A 50 5.88 12.66 12.83
C LYS A 50 6.70 11.64 13.63
N ILE A 51 7.26 10.62 12.97
CA ILE A 51 8.10 9.60 13.60
C ILE A 51 9.56 10.08 13.78
N GLY A 52 9.86 11.32 13.38
CA GLY A 52 11.13 12.02 13.64
C GLY A 52 10.90 13.37 14.29
#